data_AF-A0A7M3X5P1-F1
#
_entry.id   AF-A0A7M3X5P1-F1
#
_cell.length_a   1.000
_cell.length_b   1.000
_cell.length_c   1.000
_cell.angle_alpha   90.00
_cell.angle_beta   90.00
_cell.angle_gamma   90.00
#
_symmetry.space_group_name_H-M   'P 1'
#
loop_
_entity.id
_entity.type
_entity.pdbx_description
1 polymer ?
#
loop_
_entity_poly.entity_id
_entity_poly.type
_entity_poly.pdbx_seq_one_letter_code
_entity_poly.pdbx_strand_id
1 'polypeptide(L)'
;GAEKAFFNHLKTGAPPPKHGHIFMHPWISRSPRWVRGKIARTIAARASIAAKVDAFEGEPWGEEEMRALEDKVEAIKAAHPRPPSRR
;
A
#
# COMPACT_ATOMS: atom_id res chain seq x y z
N GLY A 1 -0.22 -13.19 -3.74
CA GLY A 1 -0.94 -12.63 -4.90
C GLY A 1 -0.17 -11.65 -5.75
N ALA A 2 1.15 -11.79 -5.91
CA ALA A 2 1.94 -11.16 -6.97
C ALA A 2 3.24 -11.94 -7.24
N GLU A 3 3.31 -13.19 -6.79
CA GLU A 3 4.49 -14.05 -6.75
C GLU A 3 5.10 -14.19 -8.14
N LYS A 4 4.26 -14.47 -9.15
CA LYS A 4 4.71 -14.62 -10.54
C LYS A 4 5.44 -13.36 -11.04
N ALA A 5 4.88 -12.17 -10.81
CA ALA A 5 5.47 -10.91 -11.24
C ALA A 5 6.72 -10.55 -10.41
N PHE A 6 6.71 -10.85 -9.11
CA PHE A 6 7.84 -10.63 -8.21
C PHE A 6 9.03 -11.52 -8.56
N PHE A 7 8.83 -12.83 -8.74
CA PHE A 7 9.89 -13.74 -9.15
C PHE A 7 10.37 -13.44 -10.57
N ASN A 8 9.50 -12.96 -11.47
CA ASN A 8 9.94 -12.50 -12.78
C ASN A 8 10.87 -11.28 -12.67
N HIS A 9 10.57 -10.31 -11.79
CA HIS A 9 11.46 -9.17 -11.51
C HIS A 9 12.83 -9.65 -11.03
N LEU A 10 12.88 -10.58 -10.08
CA LEU A 10 14.15 -11.11 -9.56
C LEU A 10 14.98 -11.85 -10.62
N LYS A 11 14.33 -12.55 -11.55
CA LYS A 11 15.02 -13.33 -12.60
C LYS A 11 15.48 -12.49 -13.79
N THR A 12 14.67 -11.52 -14.20
CA THR A 12 14.83 -10.82 -15.50
C THR A 12 15.14 -9.34 -15.36
N GLY A 13 15.02 -8.76 -14.17
CA GLY A 13 15.10 -7.32 -13.96
C GLY A 13 13.86 -6.55 -14.42
N ALA A 14 12.79 -7.23 -14.87
CA ALA A 14 11.52 -6.59 -15.23
C ALA A 14 10.97 -5.72 -14.07
N PRO A 15 10.21 -4.64 -14.30
CA PRO A 15 9.74 -3.77 -13.23
C PRO A 15 9.00 -4.51 -12.11
N PRO A 16 9.28 -4.23 -10.82
CA PRO A 16 8.67 -4.95 -9.71
C PRO A 16 7.17 -4.66 -9.59
N PRO A 17 6.36 -5.61 -9.07
CA PRO A 17 4.94 -5.37 -8.82
C PRO A 17 4.75 -4.32 -7.72
N LYS A 18 3.81 -3.38 -7.94
CA LYS A 18 3.51 -2.30 -6.97
C LYS A 18 2.68 -2.76 -5.76
N HIS A 19 1.92 -3.84 -5.92
CA HIS A 19 0.97 -4.35 -4.93
C HIS A 19 0.65 -5.82 -5.23
N GLY A 20 0.31 -6.58 -4.19
CA GLY A 20 -0.25 -7.93 -4.30
C GLY A 20 -1.76 -7.94 -4.04
N HIS A 21 -2.24 -8.88 -3.21
CA HIS A 21 -3.66 -9.00 -2.84
C HIS A 21 -4.25 -7.74 -2.21
N ILE A 22 -3.42 -6.92 -1.54
CA ILE A 22 -3.84 -5.64 -0.97
C ILE A 22 -4.49 -4.70 -1.99
N PHE A 23 -4.25 -4.91 -3.30
CA PHE A 23 -4.89 -4.15 -4.38
C PHE A 23 -6.43 -4.18 -4.32
N MET A 24 -7.03 -5.23 -3.76
CA MET A 24 -8.48 -5.33 -3.60
C MET A 24 -9.06 -4.22 -2.71
N HIS A 25 -8.26 -3.64 -1.82
CA HIS A 25 -8.72 -2.57 -0.94
C HIS A 25 -9.12 -1.31 -1.74
N PRO A 26 -10.30 -0.70 -1.50
CA PRO A 26 -10.80 0.45 -2.26
C PRO A 26 -9.84 1.63 -2.32
N TRP A 27 -9.11 1.90 -1.23
CA TRP A 27 -8.09 2.94 -1.20
C TRP A 27 -6.99 2.76 -2.25
N ILE A 28 -6.72 1.54 -2.70
CA ILE A 28 -5.73 1.27 -3.75
C ILE A 28 -6.43 1.13 -5.11
N SER A 29 -7.43 0.26 -5.23
CA SER A 29 -8.06 -0.04 -6.53
C SER A 29 -8.69 1.17 -7.20
N ARG A 30 -9.36 2.03 -6.44
CA ARG A 30 -10.05 3.23 -6.94
C ARG A 30 -9.13 4.43 -7.11
N SER A 31 -7.89 4.37 -6.59
CA SER A 31 -6.95 5.48 -6.68
C SER A 31 -6.24 5.56 -8.05
N PRO A 32 -5.78 6.75 -8.49
CA PRO A 32 -5.03 6.91 -9.73
C PRO A 32 -3.75 6.06 -9.80
N ARG A 33 -3.40 5.56 -11.00
CA ARG A 33 -2.32 4.57 -11.19
C ARG A 33 -0.96 4.99 -10.61
N TRP A 34 -0.65 6.29 -10.63
CA TRP A 34 0.62 6.85 -10.15
C TRP A 34 0.72 7.00 -8.62
N VAL A 35 -0.42 6.98 -7.91
CA VAL A 35 -0.44 7.00 -6.44
C VAL A 35 -0.59 5.60 -5.81
N ARG A 36 -1.14 4.63 -6.54
CA ARG A 36 -1.40 3.26 -6.03
C ARG A 36 -0.23 2.63 -5.30
N GLY A 37 0.98 2.74 -5.86
CA GLY A 37 2.18 2.16 -5.23
C GLY A 37 2.57 2.83 -3.91
N LYS A 38 2.31 4.12 -3.76
CA LYS A 38 2.57 4.85 -2.51
C LYS A 38 1.57 4.44 -1.43
N ILE A 39 0.29 4.40 -1.78
CA ILE A 39 -0.79 3.96 -0.89
C ILE A 39 -0.58 2.51 -0.47
N ALA A 40 -0.26 1.62 -1.42
CA ALA A 40 0.03 0.21 -1.15
C ALA A 40 1.16 0.03 -0.12
N ARG A 41 2.21 0.84 -0.21
CA ARG A 41 3.34 0.79 0.72
C ARG A 41 2.94 1.22 2.13
N THR A 42 2.16 2.29 2.25
CA THR A 42 1.65 2.77 3.55
C THR A 42 0.75 1.73 4.22
N ILE A 43 -0.18 1.14 3.46
CA ILE A 43 -1.09 0.10 3.98
C ILE A 43 -0.30 -1.14 4.37
N ALA A 44 0.64 -1.60 3.54
CA ALA A 44 1.48 -2.76 3.87
C ALA A 44 2.27 -2.55 5.17
N ALA A 45 2.89 -1.37 5.35
CA ALA A 45 3.63 -1.05 6.57
C ALA A 45 2.75 -1.09 7.82
N ARG A 46 1.51 -0.56 7.74
CA ARG A 46 0.56 -0.60 8.86
C ARG A 46 0.02 -2.00 9.12
N ALA A 47 -0.34 -2.74 8.07
CA ALA A 47 -0.78 -4.13 8.18
C ALA A 47 0.29 -5.02 8.84
N SER A 48 1.58 -4.80 8.54
CA SER A 48 2.67 -5.55 9.19
C SER A 48 2.81 -5.27 10.69
N ILE A 49 2.41 -4.08 11.17
CA ILE A 49 2.40 -3.76 12.60
C ILE A 49 1.16 -4.39 13.25
N ALA A 50 -0.01 -4.21 12.65
CA ALA A 50 -1.26 -4.83 13.13
C ALA A 50 -1.12 -6.34 13.27
N ALA A 51 -0.57 -7.03 12.25
CA ALA A 51 -0.34 -8.47 12.31
C ALA A 51 0.60 -8.90 13.44
N LYS A 52 1.53 -8.04 13.89
CA LYS A 52 2.37 -8.32 15.05
C LYS A 52 1.60 -8.11 16.35
N VAL A 53 0.81 -7.05 16.45
CA VAL A 53 -0.07 -6.81 17.60
C VAL A 53 -0.99 -8.01 17.82
N ASP A 54 -1.64 -8.48 16.76
CA ASP A 54 -2.53 -9.65 16.79
C ASP A 54 -1.79 -10.93 17.22
N ALA A 55 -0.54 -11.10 16.79
CA ALA A 55 0.26 -12.30 17.09
C ALA A 55 0.86 -12.32 18.50
N PHE A 56 1.07 -11.15 19.11
CA PHE A 56 1.73 -11.01 20.41
C PHE A 56 0.79 -10.50 21.51
N GLU A 57 -0.53 -10.64 21.34
CA GLU A 57 -1.56 -10.21 22.31
C GLU A 57 -1.41 -8.74 22.73
N GLY A 58 -1.01 -7.89 21.79
CA GLY A 58 -0.91 -6.45 22.02
C GLY A 58 -2.29 -5.78 22.08
N GLU A 59 -2.29 -4.48 22.39
CA GLU A 59 -3.52 -3.70 22.42
C GLU A 59 -4.11 -3.55 21.00
N PRO A 60 -5.38 -3.99 20.77
CA PRO A 60 -6.01 -3.88 19.46
C PRO A 60 -6.13 -2.42 19.02
N TRP A 61 -5.95 -2.18 17.72
CA TRP A 61 -6.08 -0.85 17.16
C TRP A 61 -7.52 -0.35 17.23
N GLY A 62 -7.66 0.91 17.61
CA GLY A 62 -8.93 1.62 17.68
C GLY A 62 -9.17 2.50 16.46
N GLU A 63 -10.15 3.40 16.62
CA GLU A 63 -10.50 4.37 15.58
C GLU A 63 -9.38 5.39 15.31
N GLU A 64 -8.53 5.68 16.29
CA GLU A 64 -7.46 6.67 16.16
C GLU A 64 -6.39 6.21 15.16
N GLU A 65 -5.93 4.96 15.26
CA GLU A 65 -4.95 4.39 14.32
C GLU A 65 -5.52 4.30 12.91
N MET A 66 -6.80 3.96 12.79
CA MET A 66 -7.50 3.88 11.52
C MET A 66 -7.65 5.26 10.88
N ARG A 67 -8.00 6.29 11.65
CA ARG A 67 -8.08 7.68 11.19
C ARG A 67 -6.70 8.19 10.76
N ALA A 68 -5.66 7.94 11.54
CA ALA A 68 -4.29 8.32 11.19
C ALA A 68 -3.80 7.64 9.89
N LEU A 69 -4.27 6.43 9.59
CA LEU A 69 -4.00 5.76 8.32
C LEU A 69 -4.79 6.42 7.17
N GLU A 70 -6.08 6.72 7.37
CA GLU A 70 -6.91 7.39 6.38
C GLU A 70 -6.35 8.78 6.02
N ASP A 71 -5.98 9.59 7.01
CA ASP A 71 -5.37 10.90 6.81
C ASP A 71 -4.09 10.83 5.97
N LYS A 72 -3.26 9.80 6.18
CA LYS A 72 -2.05 9.56 5.38
C LYS A 72 -2.40 9.18 3.94
N VAL A 73 -3.43 8.37 3.74
CA VAL A 73 -3.88 7.98 2.39
C VAL A 73 -4.37 9.20 1.63
N GLU A 74 -5.16 10.06 2.28
CA GLU A 74 -5.66 11.30 1.68
C GLU A 74 -4.53 12.32 1.43
N ALA A 75 -3.60 12.48 2.36
CA ALA A 75 -2.42 13.32 2.16
C ALA A 75 -1.58 12.88 0.94
N ILE A 76 -1.42 11.57 0.72
CA ILE A 76 -0.74 11.04 -0.47
C ILE A 76 -1.48 11.38 -1.76
N LYS A 77 -2.82 11.32 -1.76
CA LYS A 77 -3.63 11.70 -2.93
C LYS A 77 -3.51 13.20 -3.21
N ALA A 78 -3.64 14.03 -2.17
CA ALA A 78 -3.53 15.48 -2.25
C ALA A 78 -2.14 15.95 -2.74
N ALA A 79 -1.07 15.29 -2.30
CA ALA A 79 0.30 15.60 -2.71
C ALA A 79 0.61 15.19 -4.17
N HIS A 80 -0.21 14.34 -4.79
CA HIS A 80 0.02 13.81 -6.14
C HIS A 80 -1.23 13.90 -7.03
N PRO A 81 -1.75 15.12 -7.28
CA PRO A 81 -2.97 15.31 -8.04
C PRO A 81 -2.78 15.01 -9.53
N ARG A 82 -1.55 15.13 -10.04
CA ARG A 82 -1.20 14.96 -11.46
C ARG A 82 -0.28 13.76 -11.66
N PRO A 83 -0.34 13.09 -12.82
CA PRO A 83 0.61 12.04 -13.16
C PRO A 83 2.04 12.61 -13.20
N PRO A 84 3.06 11.82 -12.83
CA PRO A 84 4.45 12.23 -12.99
C PRO A 84 4.74 12.50 -14.48
N SER A 85 5.55 13.53 -14.75
CA SER A 85 6.01 13.81 -16.12
C SER A 85 6.64 12.54 -16.69
N ARG A 86 6.19 12.12 -17.87
CA ARG A 86 6.90 11.10 -18.64
C ARG A 86 8.28 11.67 -18.96
N ARG A 87 9.32 10.99 -18.48
CA ARG A 87 10.70 11.25 -18.85
C ARG A 87 11.13 10.20 -19.86
#